data_AF-A0A6B2LQM6-F1
#
_entry.id   AF-A0A6B2LQM6-F1
#
_cell.length_a   1.000
_cell.length_b   1.000
_cell.length_c   1.000
_cell.angle_alpha   90.00
_cell.angle_beta   90.00
_cell.angle_gamma   90.00
#
_symmetry.space_group_name_H-M   'P 1'
#
loop_
_entity.id
_entity.type
_entity.pdbx_description
1 polymer ?
#
loop_
_entity_poly.entity_id
_entity_poly.type
_entity_poly.pdbx_seq_one_letter_code
_entity_poly.pdbx_strand_id
1 'polypeptide(L)'
;MHRGTEKLIEHKTFLQALPYFDRLDYVSMMAQEHAYSLAVENLLKCNVPLRAKIIRILFCEITRILNHLLALTTHALDVGALTPFL
;
A
#
# COMPACT_ATOMS: atom_id res chain seq x y z
N MET A 1 -3.99 11.85 9.88
CA MET A 1 -5.24 12.54 9.50
C MET A 1 -6.41 11.58 9.68
N HIS A 2 -7.15 11.67 10.78
CA HIS A 2 -8.23 10.71 11.06
C HIS A 2 -9.42 10.94 10.13
N ARG A 3 -9.96 9.86 9.55
CA ARG A 3 -11.12 9.88 8.64
C ARG A 3 -12.17 8.80 8.96
N GLY A 4 -12.04 8.10 10.09
CA GLY A 4 -12.92 6.98 10.46
C GLY A 4 -12.93 5.84 9.43
N THR A 5 -11.80 5.57 8.77
CA THR A 5 -11.70 4.59 7.67
C THR A 5 -12.15 3.19 8.09
N GLU A 6 -11.75 2.74 9.28
CA GLU A 6 -12.16 1.45 9.85
C GLU A 6 -13.70 1.35 9.99
N LYS A 7 -14.36 2.41 10.48
CA LYS A 7 -15.81 2.43 10.65
C LYS A 7 -16.54 2.41 9.31
N LEU A 8 -16.00 3.07 8.29
CA LEU A 8 -16.56 3.05 6.95
C LEU A 8 -16.44 1.65 6.29
N ILE A 9 -15.38 0.91 6.62
CA ILE A 9 -15.16 -0.45 6.10
C ILE A 9 -16.19 -1.43 6.68
N GLU A 10 -16.62 -1.28 7.94
CA GLU A 10 -17.67 -2.12 8.54
C GLU A 10 -18.99 -2.11 7.76
N HIS A 11 -19.29 -1.01 7.07
CA HIS A 11 -20.51 -0.84 6.28
C HIS A 11 -20.33 -1.20 4.79
N LYS A 12 -19.19 -1.79 4.40
CA LYS A 12 -18.84 -2.10 3.00
C LYS A 12 -18.45 -3.55 2.81
N THR A 13 -18.63 -4.05 1.59
CA THR A 13 -18.17 -5.40 1.23
C THR A 13 -16.65 -5.43 1.08
N PHE A 14 -16.05 -6.63 1.13
CA PHE A 14 -14.59 -6.78 1.04
C PHE A 14 -13.98 -6.12 -0.19
N LEU A 15 -14.65 -6.20 -1.35
CA LEU A 15 -14.20 -5.56 -2.59
C LEU A 15 -14.36 -4.04 -2.54
N GLN A 16 -15.44 -3.52 -1.94
CA GLN A 16 -15.66 -2.09 -1.77
C GLN A 16 -14.74 -1.45 -0.73
N ALA A 17 -14.24 -2.24 0.21
CA ALA A 17 -13.28 -1.83 1.23
C ALA A 17 -11.84 -1.73 0.68
N LEU A 18 -11.50 -2.47 -0.38
CA LEU A 18 -10.15 -2.53 -0.95
C LEU A 18 -9.53 -1.15 -1.25
N PRO A 19 -10.23 -0.18 -1.89
CA PRO A 19 -9.67 1.14 -2.18
C PRO A 19 -9.43 2.03 -0.94
N TYR A 20 -9.86 1.62 0.26
CA TYR A 20 -9.48 2.35 1.48
C TYR A 20 -8.03 2.07 1.85
N PHE A 21 -7.52 0.88 1.54
CA PHE A 21 -6.15 0.48 1.87
C PHE A 21 -5.12 1.28 1.06
N ASP A 22 -5.36 1.53 -0.21
CA ASP A 22 -4.58 2.48 -1.03
C ASP A 22 -4.40 3.87 -0.43
N ARG A 23 -5.36 4.31 0.39
CA ARG A 23 -5.42 5.68 0.91
C ARG A 23 -4.91 5.80 2.34
N LEU A 24 -4.56 4.69 2.99
CA LEU A 24 -4.00 4.68 4.34
C LEU A 24 -2.53 5.11 4.31
N ASP A 25 -1.72 4.37 3.55
CA ASP A 25 -0.39 4.81 3.13
C ASP A 25 -0.47 5.17 1.64
N TYR A 26 -0.57 6.47 1.37
CA TYR A 26 -0.75 7.02 0.03
C TYR A 26 0.52 6.92 -0.84
N VAL A 27 1.64 6.43 -0.30
CA VAL A 27 2.91 6.27 -0.99
C VAL A 27 3.15 4.79 -1.32
N SER A 28 2.80 3.89 -0.40
CA SER A 28 2.93 2.43 -0.58
C SER A 28 1.59 1.74 -0.84
N MET A 29 0.85 2.20 -1.85
CA MET A 29 -0.50 1.75 -2.21
C MET A 29 -0.60 0.21 -2.37
N MET A 30 0.22 -0.35 -3.27
CA MET A 30 0.18 -1.78 -3.61
C MET A 30 0.56 -2.67 -2.42
N ALA A 31 1.44 -2.21 -1.53
CA ALA A 31 1.81 -2.98 -0.34
C ALA A 31 0.63 -3.10 0.64
N GLN A 32 -0.16 -2.02 0.77
CA GLN A 32 -1.30 -1.97 1.66
C GLN A 32 -2.49 -2.78 1.11
N GLU A 33 -2.75 -2.72 -0.20
CA GLU A 33 -3.69 -3.64 -0.85
C GLU A 33 -3.24 -5.10 -0.78
N HIS A 34 -1.93 -5.36 -0.89
CA HIS A 34 -1.39 -6.70 -0.81
C HIS A 34 -1.62 -7.31 0.58
N ALA A 35 -1.34 -6.55 1.65
CA ALA A 35 -1.59 -6.98 3.02
C ALA A 35 -3.08 -7.29 3.27
N TYR A 36 -3.98 -6.42 2.79
CA TYR A 36 -5.43 -6.67 2.89
C TYR A 36 -5.87 -7.90 2.08
N SER A 37 -5.37 -8.05 0.85
CA SER A 37 -5.68 -9.20 0.00
C SER A 37 -5.21 -10.51 0.64
N LEU A 38 -4.02 -10.54 1.24
CA LEU A 38 -3.52 -11.71 1.98
C LEU A 38 -4.42 -12.06 3.18
N ALA A 39 -4.89 -11.07 3.92
CA ALA A 39 -5.80 -11.31 5.04
C ALA A 39 -7.12 -11.95 4.57
N VAL A 40 -7.72 -11.42 3.50
CA VAL A 40 -8.95 -11.96 2.90
C VAL A 40 -8.73 -13.37 2.32
N GLU A 41 -7.61 -13.58 1.61
CA GLU A 41 -7.25 -14.88 1.02
C GLU A 41 -7.02 -15.95 2.10
N ASN A 42 -6.40 -15.59 3.23
CA ASN A 42 -6.19 -16.48 4.36
C ASN A 42 -7.52 -16.87 5.03
N LEU A 43 -8.46 -15.93 5.15
CA LEU A 43 -9.80 -16.21 5.68
C LEU A 43 -10.61 -17.13 4.75
N LEU A 44 -10.49 -16.92 3.44
CA LEU A 44 -11.19 -17.73 2.42
C LEU A 44 -10.48 -19.05 2.07
N LYS A 45 -9.23 -19.25 2.55
CA LYS A 45 -8.37 -20.40 2.22
C LYS A 45 -8.22 -20.60 0.70
N CYS A 46 -8.05 -19.51 -0.04
CA CYS A 46 -7.93 -19.53 -1.50
C CYS A 46 -6.47 -19.74 -1.95
N ASN A 47 -6.27 -20.51 -3.02
CA ASN A 47 -4.98 -20.66 -3.66
C ASN A 47 -4.82 -19.66 -4.81
N VAL A 48 -3.89 -18.72 -4.64
CA VAL A 48 -3.54 -17.73 -5.68
C VAL A 48 -2.56 -18.35 -6.69
N PRO A 49 -2.75 -18.16 -8.01
CA PRO A 49 -1.85 -18.70 -9.03
C PRO A 49 -0.44 -18.10 -8.93
N LEU A 50 0.57 -18.88 -9.31
CA LEU A 50 1.99 -18.49 -9.22
C LEU A 50 2.27 -17.15 -9.92
N ARG A 51 1.69 -16.95 -11.11
CA ARG A 51 1.84 -15.71 -11.87
C ARG A 51 1.39 -14.48 -11.06
N ALA A 52 0.27 -14.56 -10.36
CA ALA A 52 -0.24 -13.44 -9.57
C ALA A 52 0.67 -13.16 -8.36
N LYS A 53 1.24 -14.20 -7.72
CA LYS A 53 2.22 -14.02 -6.63
C LYS A 53 3.47 -13.27 -7.10
N ILE A 54 4.02 -13.65 -8.25
CA ILE A 54 5.21 -13.00 -8.83
C ILE A 54 4.93 -11.53 -9.13
N ILE A 55 3.80 -11.23 -9.77
CA ILE A 55 3.39 -9.85 -10.09
C ILE A 55 3.24 -9.02 -8.81
N ARG A 56 2.58 -9.57 -7.78
CA ARG A 56 2.41 -8.87 -6.49
C ARG A 56 3.75 -8.52 -5.85
N ILE A 57 4.70 -9.46 -5.84
CA ILE A 57 6.05 -9.22 -5.31
C ILE A 57 6.73 -8.10 -6.10
N LEU A 58 6.73 -8.18 -7.43
CA LEU A 58 7.32 -7.16 -8.29
C LEU A 58 6.78 -5.74 -8.00
N PHE A 59 5.46 -5.59 -7.89
CA PHE A 59 4.86 -4.29 -7.58
C PHE A 59 5.07 -3.85 -6.12
N CYS A 60 5.16 -4.78 -5.17
CA CYS A 60 5.56 -4.47 -3.79
C CYS A 60 7.00 -3.92 -3.74
N GLU A 61 7.90 -4.46 -4.55
CA GLU A 61 9.27 -3.95 -4.66
C GLU A 61 9.32 -2.54 -5.23
N ILE A 62 8.58 -2.30 -6.32
CA ILE A 62 8.51 -0.98 -6.95
C ILE A 62 7.96 0.04 -5.95
N THR A 63 6.87 -0.28 -5.24
CA THR A 63 6.28 0.62 -4.24
C THR A 63 7.17 0.81 -3.02
N ARG A 64 7.97 -0.18 -2.63
CA ARG A 64 9.01 -0.01 -1.60
C ARG A 64 10.08 1.01 -2.03
N ILE A 65 10.57 0.91 -3.27
CA ILE A 65 11.55 1.88 -3.79
C ILE A 65 10.94 3.28 -3.82
N LEU A 66 9.70 3.43 -4.29
CA LEU A 66 8.99 4.70 -4.29
C LEU A 66 8.85 5.28 -2.87
N ASN A 67 8.50 4.46 -1.88
CA ASN A 67 8.38 4.90 -0.49
C ASN A 67 9.72 5.38 0.08
N HIS A 68 10.80 4.63 -0.18
CA HIS A 68 12.13 5.05 0.25
C HIS A 68 12.62 6.32 -0.45
N LEU A 69 12.36 6.47 -1.75
CA LEU A 69 12.69 7.69 -2.48
C LEU A 69 11.99 8.89 -1.87
N LEU A 70 10.69 8.79 -1.62
CA LEU A 70 9.96 9.89 -0.99
C LEU A 70 10.51 10.17 0.42
N ALA A 71 10.66 9.15 1.27
CA ALA A 71 11.13 9.31 2.64
C ALA A 71 12.52 9.95 2.73
N LEU A 72 13.46 9.54 1.87
CA LEU A 72 14.83 10.08 1.85
C LEU A 72 14.86 11.51 1.29
N THR A 73 14.13 11.77 0.22
CA THR A 73 14.15 13.08 -0.44
C THR A 73 13.41 14.14 0.36
N THR A 74 12.27 13.82 1.00
CA THR A 74 11.58 14.75 1.90
C THR A 74 12.39 15.01 3.16
N HIS A 75 13.03 13.97 3.72
CA HIS A 75 13.93 14.17 4.86
C HIS A 75 15.12 15.08 4.49
N ALA A 76 15.74 14.88 3.33
CA ALA A 76 16.81 15.75 2.85
C ALA A 76 16.32 17.19 2.62
N LEU A 77 15.11 17.35 2.08
CA LEU A 77 14.45 18.65 1.89
C LEU A 77 14.22 19.37 3.21
N ASP A 78 13.72 18.67 4.23
CA ASP A 78 13.47 19.23 5.57
C ASP A 78 14.77 19.70 6.26
N VAL A 79 15.91 19.08 5.92
CA VAL A 79 17.25 19.51 6.37
C VAL A 79 17.80 20.68 5.54
N GLY A 80 17.27 20.91 4.33
CA GLY A 80 17.63 22.01 3.44
C GLY A 80 18.34 21.60 2.14
N ALA A 81 18.54 20.31 1.89
CA ALA A 81 19.07 19.82 0.63
C ALA A 81 17.96 19.70 -0.43
N LEU A 82 17.90 20.68 -1.33
CA LEU A 82 16.85 20.80 -2.37
C LEU A 82 17.11 19.92 -3.61
N THR A 83 18.38 19.64 -3.94
CA THR A 83 18.76 18.92 -5.15
C THR A 83 18.34 17.45 -5.21
N PRO A 84 18.30 16.63 -4.14
CA PRO A 84 17.89 15.23 -4.26
C PRO A 84 16.38 15.04 -4.44
N PHE A 85 15.57 16.07 -4.17
CA PHE A 85 14.12 16.03 -4.34
C PHE A 85 13.66 16.37 -5.78
N LEU A 86 14.46 17.14 -6.52
CA LEU A 86 14.21 17.58 -7.90
C LEU A 86 14.71 16.55 -8.93
#